data_AF-A0A925WLF3-F1
#
_entry.id   AF-A0A925WLF3-F1
#
_cell.length_a   1.000
_cell.length_b   1.000
_cell.length_c   1.000
_cell.angle_alpha   90.00
_cell.angle_beta   90.00
_cell.angle_gamma   90.00
#
_symmetry.space_group_name_H-M   'P 1'
#
loop_
_entity.id
_entity.type
_entity.pdbx_description
1 polymer ?
#
loop_
_entity_poly.entity_id
_entity_poly.type
_entity_poly.pdbx_seq_one_letter_code
_entity_poly.pdbx_strand_id
1 'polypeptide(L)'
;MSIALRRYIGSGLLFGLIVLALGSVAGSSIASGFASVRDQALSAGLGIVANLIADPLIWLMQNPIPGAVITVVVWPVLLILLGLLFLMLVFGFGADAARDLDAAVWLMLG
;
A
#
# COMPACT_ATOMS: atom_id res chain seq x y z
N MET A 1 20.69 -23.21 -13.02
CA MET A 1 19.61 -22.22 -12.76
C MET A 1 18.69 -22.15 -13.98
N SER A 2 17.38 -22.36 -13.82
CA SER A 2 16.42 -22.31 -14.95
C SER A 2 16.25 -20.89 -15.48
N ILE A 3 15.81 -20.74 -16.74
CA ILE A 3 15.49 -19.44 -17.35
C ILE A 3 14.38 -18.73 -16.56
N ALA A 4 13.39 -19.49 -16.09
CA ALA A 4 12.32 -18.98 -15.24
C ALA A 4 12.87 -18.38 -13.92
N LEU A 5 13.77 -19.10 -13.24
CA LEU A 5 14.37 -18.62 -11.98
C LEU A 5 15.24 -17.37 -12.20
N ARG A 6 15.98 -17.30 -13.31
CA ARG A 6 16.73 -16.08 -13.70
C ARG A 6 15.83 -14.87 -13.89
N ARG A 7 14.72 -15.04 -14.62
CA ARG A 7 13.75 -13.95 -14.85
C ARG A 7 13.06 -13.54 -13.55
N TYR A 8 12.69 -14.50 -12.71
CA TYR A 8 12.08 -14.22 -11.41
C TYR A 8 12.99 -13.37 -10.52
N ILE A 9 14.25 -13.78 -10.35
CA ILE A 9 15.23 -13.03 -9.55
C ILE A 9 15.53 -11.67 -10.20
N GLY A 10 15.65 -11.61 -11.53
CA GLY A 10 15.86 -10.35 -12.25
C GLY A 10 14.74 -9.33 -12.01
N SER A 11 13.48 -9.76 -12.09
CA SER A 11 12.33 -8.91 -11.76
C SER A 11 12.32 -8.49 -10.29
N GLY A 12 12.65 -9.41 -9.39
CA GLY A 12 12.76 -9.11 -7.97
C GLY A 12 13.86 -8.09 -7.66
N LEU A 13 15.01 -8.18 -8.31
CA LEU A 13 16.10 -7.20 -8.18
C LEU A 13 15.68 -5.81 -8.67
N LEU A 14 15.02 -5.74 -9.84
CA LEU A 14 14.50 -4.48 -10.36
C LEU A 14 13.50 -3.86 -9.38
N PHE A 15 12.56 -4.66 -8.88
CA PHE A 15 11.58 -4.21 -7.91
C PHE A 15 12.23 -3.75 -6.60
N GLY A 16 13.22 -4.48 -6.10
CA GLY A 16 13.98 -4.09 -4.91
C GLY A 16 14.76 -2.80 -5.08
N LEU A 17 15.33 -2.54 -6.27
CA LEU A 17 15.96 -1.26 -6.58
C LEU A 17 14.95 -0.10 -6.58
N ILE A 18 13.74 -0.33 -7.10
CA ILE A 18 12.66 0.67 -7.05
C ILE A 18 12.26 0.95 -5.60
N VAL A 19 12.06 -0.09 -4.79
CA VAL A 19 11.76 0.04 -3.36
C VAL A 19 12.86 0.80 -2.63
N LEU A 20 14.12 0.46 -2.88
CA LEU A 20 15.27 1.13 -2.28
C LEU A 20 15.26 2.62 -2.63
N ALA A 21 15.11 2.96 -3.91
CA ALA A 21 15.09 4.34 -4.38
C ALA A 21 13.92 5.13 -3.77
N LEU A 22 12.71 4.56 -3.77
CA LEU A 22 11.53 5.20 -3.21
C LEU A 22 11.65 5.37 -1.69
N GLY A 23 12.06 4.32 -0.98
CA GLY A 23 12.21 4.36 0.47
C GLY A 23 13.32 5.31 0.93
N SER A 24 14.43 5.41 0.18
CA SER A 24 15.51 6.35 0.49
C SER A 24 15.16 7.82 0.25
N VAL A 25 14.29 8.12 -0.71
CA VAL A 25 13.94 9.51 -1.07
C VAL A 25 12.66 9.97 -0.39
N ALA A 26 11.63 9.12 -0.37
CA ALA A 26 10.26 9.46 0.03
C ALA A 26 9.65 8.46 1.02
N GLY A 27 10.45 7.57 1.62
CA GLY A 27 9.94 6.48 2.46
C GLY A 27 9.07 6.94 3.61
N SER A 28 9.44 8.02 4.30
CA SER A 28 8.63 8.58 5.41
C SER A 28 7.28 9.10 4.94
N SER A 29 7.24 9.84 3.83
CA SER A 29 6.00 10.35 3.25
C SER A 29 5.11 9.22 2.75
N ILE A 30 5.66 8.24 2.03
CA ILE A 30 4.89 7.09 1.53
C ILE A 30 4.36 6.25 2.70
N ALA A 31 5.18 5.99 3.72
CA ALA A 31 4.77 5.29 4.93
C ALA A 31 3.62 6.02 5.66
N SER A 32 3.68 7.36 5.76
CA SER A 32 2.59 8.15 6.34
C SER A 32 1.30 8.06 5.51
N GLY A 33 1.41 8.04 4.18
CA GLY A 33 0.27 7.79 3.30
C GLY A 33 -0.37 6.43 3.55
N PHE A 34 0.44 5.37 3.64
CA PHE A 34 -0.06 4.02 3.97
C PHE A 34 -0.70 3.95 5.36
N ALA A 35 -0.11 4.63 6.35
CA ALA A 35 -0.70 4.73 7.68
C ALA A 35 -2.06 5.45 7.66
N SER A 36 -2.21 6.51 6.88
CA SER A 36 -3.50 7.20 6.73
C SER A 36 -4.58 6.28 6.14
N VAL A 37 -4.25 5.50 5.10
CA VAL A 37 -5.19 4.52 4.51
C VAL A 37 -5.56 3.44 5.53
N ARG A 38 -4.57 2.95 6.29
CA ARG A 38 -4.81 2.00 7.38
C ARG A 38 -5.79 2.57 8.39
N ASP A 39 -5.57 3.79 8.87
CA ASP A 39 -6.38 4.42 9.91
C ASP A 39 -7.83 4.67 9.42
N GLN A 40 -8.02 5.00 8.14
CA GLN A 40 -9.34 5.05 7.50
C GLN A 40 -10.01 3.66 7.44
N ALA A 41 -9.27 2.62 7.08
CA ALA A 41 -9.81 1.26 7.06
C ALA A 41 -10.12 0.74 8.48
N LEU A 42 -9.35 1.15 9.50
CA LEU A 42 -9.62 0.85 10.91
C LEU A 42 -10.95 1.46 11.36
N SER A 43 -11.21 2.73 11.02
CA SER A 43 -12.47 3.39 11.37
C SER A 43 -13.69 2.79 10.66
N ALA A 44 -13.49 2.18 9.48
CA ALA A 44 -14.50 1.42 8.75
C ALA A 44 -14.74 -0.01 9.28
N GLY A 45 -14.05 -0.43 10.35
CA GLY A 45 -14.21 -1.77 10.95
C GLY A 45 -13.39 -2.87 10.27
N LEU A 46 -12.47 -2.54 9.37
CA LEU A 46 -11.59 -3.49 8.66
C LEU A 46 -10.25 -3.73 9.38
N GLY A 47 -10.18 -3.41 10.67
CA GLY A 47 -9.13 -3.74 11.65
C GLY A 47 -7.97 -4.62 11.19
N ILE A 48 -8.25 -5.92 11.17
CA ILE A 48 -7.28 -6.99 10.91
C ILE A 48 -6.74 -6.91 9.48
N VAL A 49 -7.61 -6.65 8.50
CA VAL A 49 -7.25 -6.62 7.09
C VAL A 49 -6.38 -5.38 6.79
N ALA A 50 -6.72 -4.24 7.40
CA ALA A 50 -5.97 -3.00 7.27
C ALA A 50 -4.52 -3.16 7.76
N ASN A 51 -4.33 -3.72 8.96
CA ASN A 51 -3.00 -3.92 9.53
C ASN A 51 -2.19 -4.95 8.72
N LEU A 52 -2.81 -6.07 8.33
CA LEU A 52 -2.15 -7.13 7.56
C LEU A 52 -1.61 -6.63 6.20
N ILE A 53 -2.30 -5.67 5.59
CA ILE A 53 -1.90 -5.11 4.28
C ILE A 53 -0.94 -3.93 4.46
N ALA A 54 -1.27 -2.98 5.33
CA ALA A 54 -0.54 -1.72 5.43
C ALA A 54 0.78 -1.86 6.20
N ASP A 55 0.83 -2.65 7.29
CA ASP A 55 2.02 -2.70 8.14
C ASP A 55 3.27 -3.24 7.43
N PRO A 56 3.20 -4.32 6.60
CA PRO A 56 4.34 -4.75 5.81
C PRO A 56 4.83 -3.68 4.83
N LEU A 57 3.92 -2.92 4.22
CA LEU A 57 4.25 -1.86 3.27
C LEU A 57 4.88 -0.65 3.97
N ILE A 58 4.35 -0.27 5.15
CA ILE A 58 4.91 0.78 6.01
C ILE A 58 6.32 0.41 6.45
N TRP A 59 6.50 -0.80 6.97
CA TRP A 59 7.81 -1.28 7.43
C TRP A 59 8.84 -1.24 6.31
N LEU A 60 8.45 -1.64 5.11
CA LEU A 60 9.30 -1.72 3.92
C LEU A 60 9.74 -0.33 3.44
N MET A 61 8.89 0.69 3.57
CA MET A 61 9.25 2.09 3.30
C MET A 61 10.13 2.71 4.38
N GLN A 62 9.96 2.31 5.65
CA GLN A 62 10.79 2.79 6.77
C GLN A 62 12.16 2.10 6.83
N ASN A 63 12.28 0.91 6.27
CA ASN A 63 13.51 0.11 6.27
C ASN A 63 13.95 -0.19 4.83
N PRO A 64 14.41 0.82 4.06
CA PRO A 64 14.61 0.67 2.61
C PRO A 64 15.65 -0.37 2.23
N ILE A 65 16.74 -0.50 3.00
CA ILE A 65 17.80 -1.49 2.72
C ILE A 65 17.31 -2.93 3.02
N PRO A 66 16.86 -3.27 4.25
CA PRO A 66 16.31 -4.60 4.51
C PRO A 66 15.09 -4.93 3.64
N GLY A 67 14.23 -3.93 3.42
CA GLY A 67 13.05 -4.02 2.56
C GLY A 67 13.43 -4.41 1.14
N ALA A 68 14.38 -3.70 0.52
CA ALA A 68 14.86 -4.02 -0.82
C ALA A 68 15.40 -5.45 -0.93
N VAL A 69 16.16 -5.93 0.05
CA VAL A 69 16.68 -7.32 0.04
C VAL A 69 15.54 -8.34 0.07
N ILE A 70 14.57 -8.15 0.97
CA ILE A 70 13.43 -9.06 1.12
C ILE A 70 12.57 -9.04 -0.15
N THR A 71 12.35 -7.87 -0.75
CA THR A 71 11.50 -7.73 -1.93
C THR A 71 11.97 -8.54 -3.13
N VAL A 72 13.27 -8.83 -3.25
CA VAL A 72 13.79 -9.68 -4.34
C VAL A 72 13.09 -11.04 -4.38
N VAL A 73 12.72 -11.56 -3.21
CA VAL A 73 12.05 -12.87 -3.07
C VAL A 73 10.53 -12.73 -3.05
N VAL A 74 9.99 -11.74 -2.35
CA VAL A 74 8.54 -11.61 -2.10
C VAL A 74 7.83 -10.53 -2.93
N TRP A 75 8.46 -10.00 -3.98
CA TRP A 75 7.85 -8.99 -4.86
C TRP A 75 6.43 -9.32 -5.36
N PRO A 76 6.05 -10.58 -5.70
CA PRO A 76 4.69 -10.85 -6.17
C PRO A 76 3.65 -10.61 -5.07
N VAL A 77 3.99 -10.98 -3.83
CA VAL A 77 3.14 -10.76 -2.66
C VAL A 77 2.99 -9.28 -2.39
N LEU A 78 4.08 -8.52 -2.50
CA LEU A 78 4.05 -7.06 -2.30
C LEU A 78 3.21 -6.33 -3.35
N LEU A 79 3.21 -6.80 -4.61
CA LEU A 79 2.31 -6.27 -5.64
C LEU A 79 0.85 -6.53 -5.29
N ILE A 80 0.53 -7.71 -4.75
CA ILE A 80 -0.83 -8.02 -4.29
C ILE A 80 -1.21 -7.10 -3.13
N LEU A 81 -0.34 -6.92 -2.14
CA LEU A 81 -0.59 -6.02 -1.01
C LEU A 81 -0.79 -4.57 -1.48
N LEU A 82 0.04 -4.07 -2.39
CA LEU A 82 -0.10 -2.74 -2.98
C LEU A 82 -1.44 -2.60 -3.72
N GLY A 83 -1.83 -3.62 -4.50
CA GLY A 83 -3.12 -3.63 -5.20
C GLY A 83 -4.30 -3.63 -4.23
N LEU A 84 -4.23 -4.41 -3.15
CA LEU A 84 -5.26 -4.43 -2.11
C LEU A 84 -5.35 -3.09 -1.37
N LEU A 85 -4.21 -2.47 -1.05
CA LEU A 85 -4.18 -1.15 -0.44
C LEU A 85 -4.78 -0.09 -1.37
N PHE A 86 -4.50 -0.17 -2.67
CA PHE A 86 -5.09 0.71 -3.68
C PHE A 86 -6.61 0.51 -3.77
N LEU A 87 -7.10 -0.73 -3.73
CA LEU A 87 -8.54 -1.01 -3.68
C LEU A 87 -9.18 -0.43 -2.41
N MET A 88 -8.55 -0.59 -1.25
CA MET A 88 -9.00 0.02 0.00
C MET A 88 -9.11 1.54 -0.13
N LEU A 89 -8.13 2.17 -0.77
CA LEU A 89 -8.15 3.60 -1.04
C LEU A 89 -9.33 3.97 -1.96
N VAL A 90 -9.54 3.26 -3.07
CA VAL A 90 -10.66 3.53 -3.99
C VAL A 90 -12.02 3.37 -3.30
N PHE A 91 -12.22 2.31 -2.52
CA PHE A 91 -13.48 2.09 -1.81
C PHE A 91 -13.68 3.05 -0.63
N GLY A 92 -12.62 3.38 0.10
CA GLY A 92 -12.66 4.34 1.22
C GLY A 92 -13.00 5.75 0.74
N PHE A 93 -12.23 6.31 -0.19
CA PHE A 93 -12.50 7.63 -0.74
C PHE A 93 -13.81 7.69 -1.54
N GLY A 94 -14.18 6.60 -2.23
CA GLY A 94 -15.47 6.52 -2.91
C GLY A 94 -16.66 6.56 -1.95
N ALA A 95 -16.54 5.92 -0.79
CA ALA A 95 -17.59 5.94 0.25
C ALA A 95 -17.69 7.30 0.95
N ASP A 96 -16.56 7.96 1.22
CA ASP A 96 -16.55 9.29 1.83
C ASP A 96 -17.11 10.35 0.88
N ALA A 97 -16.76 10.31 -0.41
CA ALA A 97 -17.34 11.19 -1.42
C ALA A 97 -18.86 11.02 -1.55
N ALA A 98 -19.38 9.80 -1.39
CA ALA A 98 -20.82 9.53 -1.43
C ALA A 98 -21.54 10.10 -0.18
N ARG A 99 -20.94 9.97 1.01
CA ARG A 99 -21.49 10.54 2.26
C ARG A 99 -21.51 12.07 2.23
N ASP A 100 -20.46 12.69 1.70
CA ASP A 100 -20.39 14.15 1.55
C ASP A 100 -21.45 14.66 0.57
N LEU A 101 -21.73 13.89 -0.50
CA LEU A 101 -22.81 14.21 -1.43
C LEU A 101 -24.19 14.11 -0.75
N ASP A 102 -24.45 13.05 0.00
CA ASP A 102 -25.71 12.87 0.74
C ASP A 102 -25.92 13.97 1.79
N ALA A 103 -24.86 14.35 2.51
CA ALA A 103 -24.90 15.44 3.48
C ALA A 103 -25.17 16.80 2.81
N ALA A 104 -24.54 17.07 1.66
CA ALA A 104 -24.78 18.28 0.88
C ALA A 104 -26.21 18.33 0.31
N VAL A 105 -26.75 17.20 -0.16
CA VAL A 105 -28.14 17.11 -0.66
C VAL A 105 -29.13 17.35 0.48
N TRP A 106 -28.89 16.79 1.67
CA TRP A 106 -29.71 17.03 2.85
C TRP A 106 -29.72 18.52 3.27
N LEU A 107 -28.57 19.20 3.17
CA LEU A 107 -28.46 20.64 3.45
C LEU A 107 -29.15 21.53 2.40
N MET A 108 -29.35 21.05 1.17
CA MET A 108 -30.06 21.79 0.13
C MET A 108 -31.58 21.56 0.16
N LEU A 109 -32.04 20.46 0.76
CA LEU A 109 -33.45 20.06 0.80
C LEU A 109 -34.14 20.29 2.16
N GLY A 110 -33.41 20.59 3.22
CA GLY A 110 -33.93 20.99 4.54
C GLY A 110 -33.90 22.50 4.75
#